data_AF-H1Y8E2-F1
#
_entry.id   AF-H1Y8E2-F1
#
_cell.length_a   1.000
_cell.length_b   1.000
_cell.length_c   1.000
_cell.angle_alpha   90.00
_cell.angle_beta   90.00
_cell.angle_gamma   90.00
#
_symmetry.space_group_name_H-M   'P 1'
#
loop_
_entity.id
_entity.type
_entity.pdbx_description
1 polymer ?
#
loop_
_entity_poly.entity_id
_entity_poly.type
_entity_poly.pdbx_seq_one_letter_code
_entity_poly.pdbx_strand_id
1 'polypeptide(L)'
;MSYEIIQTEETGVIRFLHITSTSFRRWKIWRIQFHDGKETFMYRCGNQWMQWSKNYLDKPVLKAIEECIENSTIRNQLKSILTMLK
;
A
#
# COMPACT_ATOMS: atom_id res chain seq x y z
N MET A 1 5.37 -10.01 -2.19
CA MET A 1 6.31 -8.91 -2.43
C MET A 1 5.97 -8.34 -3.80
N SER A 2 5.62 -7.05 -3.90
CA SER A 2 5.36 -6.42 -5.20
C SER A 2 6.02 -5.04 -5.26
N TYR A 3 6.61 -4.74 -6.42
CA TYR A 3 7.02 -3.40 -6.79
C TYR A 3 5.86 -2.77 -7.52
N GLU A 4 5.46 -1.58 -7.09
CA GLU A 4 4.30 -0.89 -7.62
C GLU A 4 4.74 0.48 -8.12
N ILE A 5 4.30 0.81 -9.32
CA ILE A 5 4.50 2.13 -9.91
C ILE A 5 3.26 2.94 -9.60
N ILE A 6 3.43 4.02 -8.86
CA ILE A 6 2.34 4.89 -8.48
C ILE A 6 2.49 6.21 -9.23
N GLN A 7 1.47 6.58 -9.99
CA GLN A 7 1.37 7.88 -10.65
C GLN A 7 0.38 8.75 -9.89
N THR A 8 0.81 9.93 -9.45
CA THR A 8 -0.10 10.91 -8.84
C THR A 8 -0.74 11.78 -9.92
N GLU A 9 -2.07 11.74 -10.03
CA GLU A 9 -2.83 12.43 -11.08
C GLU A 9 -2.58 13.95 -11.11
N GLU A 10 -2.40 14.59 -9.95
CA GLU A 10 -2.27 16.05 -9.85
C GLU A 10 -0.91 16.59 -10.33
N THR A 11 0.17 15.82 -10.21
CA THR A 11 1.53 16.29 -10.55
C THR A 11 2.19 15.51 -11.69
N GLY A 12 1.57 14.41 -12.13
CA GLY A 12 2.17 13.49 -13.10
C GLY A 12 3.42 12.77 -12.58
N VAL A 13 3.76 12.92 -11.30
CA VAL A 13 4.97 12.32 -10.71
C VAL A 13 4.78 10.81 -10.61
N ILE A 14 5.72 10.09 -11.21
CA ILE A 14 5.83 8.64 -11.12
C ILE A 14 6.76 8.30 -9.96
N ARG A 15 6.27 7.51 -9.00
CA ARG A 15 7.06 7.01 -7.88
C ARG A 15 7.11 5.49 -7.91
N PHE A 16 8.32 4.95 -7.90
CA PHE A 16 8.57 3.53 -7.69
C PHE A 16 8.57 3.24 -6.20
N LEU A 17 7.60 2.45 -5.76
CA LEU A 17 7.46 2.04 -4.37
C LEU A 17 7.56 0.52 -4.27
N HIS A 18 8.25 0.07 -3.23
CA HIS A 18 8.23 -1.33 -2.82
C HIS A 18 7.26 -1.46 -1.64
N ILE A 19 6.15 -2.16 -1.88
CA ILE A 19 5.08 -2.33 -0.90
C ILE A 19 5.08 -3.77 -0.41
N THR A 20 5.25 -3.92 0.89
CA THR A 20 5.24 -5.24 1.54
C THR A 20 4.29 -5.23 2.72
N SER A 21 3.47 -6.27 2.85
CA SER A 21 2.63 -6.47 4.01
C SER A 21 3.37 -7.30 5.06
N THR A 22 3.20 -6.94 6.32
CA THR A 22 3.65 -7.72 7.47
C THR A 22 2.65 -7.58 8.61
N SER A 23 2.82 -8.37 9.65
CA SER A 23 2.01 -8.30 10.87
C SER A 23 2.84 -7.68 11.99
N PHE A 24 2.31 -6.66 12.64
CA PHE A 24 2.88 -6.08 13.85
C PHE A 24 1.87 -6.22 14.99
N ARG A 25 2.19 -7.09 15.96
CA ARG A 25 1.24 -7.56 16.97
C ARG A 25 0.01 -8.17 16.30
N ARG A 26 -1.19 -7.61 16.54
CA ARG A 26 -2.47 -8.02 15.93
C ARG A 26 -2.86 -7.19 14.71
N TRP A 27 -2.01 -6.26 14.29
CA TRP A 27 -2.30 -5.35 13.18
C TRP A 27 -1.59 -5.81 11.92
N LYS A 28 -2.33 -5.84 10.82
CA LYS A 28 -1.72 -5.90 9.48
C LYS A 28 -1.19 -4.50 9.15
N ILE A 29 0.09 -4.44 8.81
CA ILE A 29 0.77 -3.21 8.45
C ILE A 29 1.43 -3.37 7.07
N TRP A 30 1.61 -2.26 6.39
CA TRP A 30 2.24 -2.20 5.08
C TRP A 30 3.46 -1.32 5.18
N ARG A 31 4.63 -1.89 4.91
CA ARG A 31 5.88 -1.15 4.74
C ARG A 31 5.91 -0.61 3.32
N ILE A 32 6.09 0.70 3.23
CA ILE A 32 6.24 1.44 1.98
C ILE A 32 7.68 1.91 1.91
N GLN A 33 8.45 1.33 1.01
CA GLN A 33 9.85 1.68 0.80
C GLN A 33 9.99 2.44 -0.51
N PHE A 34 10.64 3.60 -0.45
CA PHE A 34 10.91 4.46 -1.59
C PHE A 34 12.28 4.10 -2.20
N HIS A 35 12.48 4.48 -3.47
CA HIS A 35 13.75 4.25 -4.18
C HIS A 35 14.95 4.96 -3.54
N ASP A 36 14.73 6.08 -2.84
CA ASP A 36 15.76 6.85 -2.13
C ASP A 36 16.13 6.24 -0.77
N GLY A 37 15.62 5.04 -0.46
CA GLY A 37 15.88 4.31 0.77
C GLY A 37 15.02 4.75 1.95
N LYS A 38 14.20 5.81 1.81
CA LYS A 38 13.23 6.17 2.84
C LYS A 38 12.18 5.09 2.98
N GLU A 39 11.60 5.01 4.17
CA GLU A 39 10.49 4.10 4.44
C GLU A 39 9.46 4.73 5.36
N THR A 40 8.23 4.29 5.21
CA THR A 40 7.14 4.57 6.13
C THR A 40 6.26 3.33 6.26
N PHE A 41 5.38 3.35 7.26
CA PHE A 41 4.43 2.28 7.48
C PHE A 41 3.03 2.83 7.42
N MET A 42 2.15 2.08 6.78
CA MET A 42 0.72 2.31 6.74
C MET A 42 -0.04 1.20 7.45
N TYR A 43 -1.15 1.56 8.07
CA TYR A 43 -2.05 0.62 8.70
C TYR A 43 -3.48 1.14 8.60
N ARG A 44 -4.45 0.23 8.67
CA ARG A 44 -5.86 0.59 8.62
C ARG A 44 -6.43 0.59 10.02
N CYS A 45 -7.01 1.71 10.45
CA CYS A 45 -7.72 1.86 11.71
C CYS A 45 -9.21 2.10 11.43
N GLY A 46 -10.03 1.06 11.57
CA GLY A 46 -11.43 1.09 11.12
C GLY A 46 -11.51 1.29 9.60
N ASN A 47 -12.13 2.38 9.18
CA ASN A 47 -12.28 2.74 7.75
C ASN A 47 -11.24 3.76 7.27
N GLN A 48 -10.27 4.12 8.13
CA GLN A 48 -9.26 5.12 7.80
C GLN A 48 -7.88 4.50 7.65
N TRP A 49 -7.15 4.96 6.65
CA TRP A 49 -5.75 4.68 6.47
C TRP A 49 -4.92 5.67 7.30
N MET A 50 -3.97 5.12 8.04
CA MET A 50 -3.08 5.86 8.92
C MET A 50 -1.64 5.61 8.47
N GLN A 51 -0.80 6.63 8.59
CA GLN A 51 0.64 6.54 8.38
C GLN A 51 1.39 6.76 9.69
N TRP A 52 2.47 6.00 9.90
CA TRP A 52 3.24 6.09 11.14
C TRP A 52 4.18 7.31 11.19
N SER A 53 4.64 7.81 10.04
CA SER A 53 5.41 9.06 9.96
C SER A 53 4.61 10.14 9.23
N LYS A 54 4.69 11.39 9.70
CA LYS A 54 3.86 12.50 9.19
C LYS A 54 4.38 13.13 7.89
N ASN A 55 5.59 12.75 7.42
CA ASN A 55 6.38 13.65 6.56
C ASN A 55 6.81 13.08 5.20
N TYR A 56 6.49 11.84 4.82
CA TYR A 56 6.98 11.26 3.56
C TYR A 56 5.92 11.04 2.48
N LEU A 57 4.63 11.06 2.85
CA LEU A 57 3.51 10.90 1.92
C LEU A 57 2.67 12.17 1.93
N ASP A 58 2.67 12.87 0.81
CA ASP A 58 1.64 13.87 0.53
C ASP A 58 0.29 13.17 0.30
N LYS A 59 -0.80 13.93 0.33
CA LYS A 59 -2.16 13.37 0.17
C LYS A 59 -2.34 12.57 -1.13
N PRO A 60 -1.85 13.04 -2.30
CA PRO A 60 -1.98 12.28 -3.54
C PRO A 60 -1.25 10.94 -3.51
N VAL A 61 0.00 10.89 -3.01
CA VAL A 61 0.75 9.63 -2.91
C VAL A 61 0.09 8.69 -1.90
N LEU A 62 -0.40 9.22 -0.76
CA LEU A 62 -1.11 8.42 0.24
C LEU A 62 -2.32 7.72 -0.40
N LYS A 63 -3.20 8.48 -1.04
CA LYS A 63 -4.41 7.95 -1.70
C LYS A 63 -4.07 6.86 -2.72
N ALA A 64 -3.04 7.09 -3.54
CA ALA A 64 -2.67 6.13 -4.57
C ALA A 64 -2.05 4.84 -3.99
N ILE A 65 -1.36 4.92 -2.84
CA ILE A 65 -0.93 3.73 -2.08
C ILE A 65 -2.12 2.97 -1.51
N GLU A 66 -3.12 3.66 -0.96
CA GLU A 66 -4.35 3.05 -0.44
C GLU A 66 -5.04 2.23 -1.52
N GLU A 67 -5.29 2.83 -2.69
CA GLU A 67 -5.90 2.18 -3.84
C GLU A 67 -5.08 0.96 -4.31
N CYS A 68 -3.76 1.08 -4.33
CA CYS A 68 -2.87 -0.02 -4.69
C CYS A 68 -3.03 -1.22 -3.72
N ILE A 69 -3.03 -0.95 -2.41
CA ILE A 69 -3.20 -1.98 -1.38
C ILE A 69 -4.58 -2.64 -1.47
N GLU A 70 -5.63 -1.85 -1.68
CA GLU A 70 -7.01 -2.36 -1.79
C GLU A 70 -7.16 -3.26 -3.04
N ASN A 71 -6.69 -2.80 -4.20
CA ASN A 71 -6.72 -3.58 -5.43
C ASN A 71 -5.94 -4.90 -5.31
N SER A 72 -4.76 -4.87 -4.68
CA SER A 72 -3.98 -6.08 -4.41
C SER A 72 -4.72 -7.05 -3.48
N THR A 73 -5.40 -6.53 -2.46
CA THR A 73 -6.18 -7.33 -1.52
C THR A 73 -7.36 -8.02 -2.22
N ILE A 74 -8.13 -7.27 -3.02
CA ILE A 74 -9.26 -7.81 -3.80
C ILE A 74 -8.76 -8.89 -4.77
N ARG A 75 -7.67 -8.62 -5.51
CA ARG A 75 -7.08 -9.58 -6.45
C ARG A 75 -6.70 -10.89 -5.75
N ASN A 76 -6.12 -10.81 -4.54
CA ASN A 76 -5.74 -11.99 -3.77
C ASN A 76 -6.96 -12.75 -3.24
N GLN A 77 -8.01 -12.05 -2.80
CA GLN A 77 -9.27 -12.69 -2.39
C GLN A 77 -9.93 -13.43 -3.56
N LEU A 78 -10.02 -12.80 -4.73
CA LEU A 78 -10.58 -13.44 -5.92
C LEU A 78 -9.80 -14.68 -6.34
N LYS A 79 -8.46 -14.62 -6.32
CA LYS A 79 -7.60 -15.80 -6.57
C LYS A 79 -7.87 -16.93 -5.57
N SER A 80 -8.05 -16.61 -4.30
CA SER A 80 -8.38 -17.59 -3.26
C SER A 80 -9.73 -18.26 -3.54
N ILE A 81 -10.76 -17.48 -3.88
CA ILE A 81 -12.09 -18.02 -4.20
C ILE A 81 -12.03 -18.94 -5.42
N LEU A 82 -11.37 -18.51 -6.49
CA LEU A 82 -11.25 -19.29 -7.73
C LEU A 82 -10.45 -20.58 -7.55
N THR A 83 -9.52 -20.63 -6.58
CA THR A 83 -8.78 -21.86 -6.27
C THR A 83 -9.57 -22.83 -5.40
N MET A 84 -10.51 -22.35 -4.58
CA MET A 84 -11.41 -23.20 -3.79
C MET A 84 -12.55 -23.83 -4.60
N LEU A 85 -12.86 -23.30 -5.79
CA LEU A 85 -13.91 -23.80 -6.67
C LEU A 85 -13.45 -24.87 -7.67
N LYS A 86 -12.15 -25.20 -7.68
CA LYS A 86 -11.56 -26.27 -8.49
C LYS A 86 -11.33 -27.51 -7.65
#